data_AF-A0A6I0E635-F1
#
_entry.id   AF-A0A6I0E635-F1
#
_cell.length_a   1.000
_cell.length_b   1.000
_cell.length_c   1.000
_cell.angle_alpha   90.00
_cell.angle_beta   90.00
_cell.angle_gamma   90.00
#
_symmetry.space_group_name_H-M   'P 1'
#
loop_
_entity.id
_entity.type
_entity.pdbx_description
1 polymer ?
#
loop_
_entity_poly.entity_id
_entity_poly.type
_entity_poly.pdbx_seq_one_letter_code
_entity_poly.pdbx_strand_id
1 'polypeptide(L)'
;MKIIVIKLLLLLLFIPELIHGINNQPEKIAVFTDRNLYICNEKILFTATIQSNNTNKAEFSSVLYVELISPDGESFSKSKFAIKNSISNGSILIPGNMLSGIYYLKTYTKWMRNFGPECYSYTLIKVVNPFKNGILNIDQKSYKIKSYIDSSNVENTDVQIIIPKTSFSTRESTNLSVKVKEKIKDDIQTMTISVAPKGTVINTIVLQNTDSLQNKEIDYKPETKGISLSGKVLSSKNKPLINTRVNLSVIGNNDIITQYSDSLGKFNFGFLDYYNSKDLFISAESKDDNETPKLLIDNDFCNKEIALQFHPFTLSETEKNTVLKMAQNLQVDSLYNNDTIKTADFESEYTHPFYGKPSKSIYFDKYVLLPTIDEYFSEFIGDVAIKKRNGKRYFKIQGFQSAMQIYDPLVMIDFIAIENHDLLLSINPQNISHVEIINEPYVKGSATYGGVISFISKKRNFAGIELPKSGLFINYSFYKPISNINTDDFVAKNPDARNTLLWVTTNNFGKPNNDSFTLKTGDTPCDYTIIVKCIDKSGNIYSTSKTISVLE
;
A
#
# COMPACT_ATOMS: atom_id res chain seq x y z
N MET A 1 22.72 46.93 -18.90
CA MET A 1 22.65 45.47 -18.64
C MET A 1 22.47 45.11 -17.15
N LYS A 2 23.09 45.80 -16.19
CA LYS A 2 22.93 45.53 -14.73
C LYS A 2 21.54 45.86 -14.13
N ILE A 3 20.77 46.77 -14.73
CA ILE A 3 19.46 47.20 -14.20
C ILE A 3 18.31 46.24 -14.59
N ILE A 4 18.48 45.47 -15.68
CA ILE A 4 17.47 44.49 -16.13
C ILE A 4 17.52 43.21 -15.29
N VAL A 5 18.71 42.80 -14.83
CA VAL A 5 18.89 41.63 -13.95
C VAL A 5 18.29 41.87 -12.56
N ILE A 6 18.38 43.10 -12.03
CA ILE A 6 17.79 43.45 -10.73
C ILE A 6 16.25 43.55 -10.81
N LYS A 7 15.69 44.01 -11.93
CA LYS A 7 14.22 43.98 -12.15
C LYS A 7 13.68 42.56 -12.34
N LEU A 8 14.44 41.64 -12.93
CA LEU A 8 14.05 40.23 -13.04
C LEU A 8 14.14 39.49 -11.68
N LEU A 9 15.12 39.87 -10.83
CA LEU A 9 15.27 39.31 -9.48
C LEU A 9 14.19 39.82 -8.50
N LEU A 10 13.71 41.06 -8.67
CA LEU A 10 12.62 41.64 -7.86
C LEU A 10 11.22 41.22 -8.32
N LEU A 11 11.03 40.85 -9.59
CA LEU A 11 9.75 40.29 -10.07
C LEU A 11 9.52 38.85 -9.59
N LEU A 12 10.57 38.13 -9.19
CA LEU A 12 10.50 36.81 -8.54
C LEU A 12 10.19 36.87 -7.04
N LEU A 13 10.20 38.06 -6.43
CA LEU A 13 9.88 38.28 -5.01
C LEU A 13 8.43 38.70 -4.75
N PHE A 14 7.62 38.87 -5.80
CA PHE A 14 6.21 39.30 -5.71
C PHE A 14 5.29 38.55 -6.68
N ILE A 15 5.43 37.23 -6.76
CA ILE A 15 4.25 36.39 -7.00
C ILE A 15 3.73 36.06 -5.60
N PRO A 16 2.69 36.73 -5.08
CA PRO A 16 1.94 36.14 -4.00
C PRO A 16 1.48 34.79 -4.55
N GLU A 17 2.06 33.73 -4.00
CA GLU A 17 1.65 32.37 -4.22
C GLU A 17 0.12 32.34 -4.23
N LEU A 18 -0.43 31.97 -5.38
CA LEU A 18 -1.81 31.53 -5.50
C LEU A 18 -1.95 30.16 -4.81
N ILE A 19 -1.48 30.02 -3.57
CA ILE A 19 -1.85 28.94 -2.67
C ILE A 19 -3.18 29.38 -2.05
N HIS A 20 -4.24 29.30 -2.86
CA HIS A 20 -5.57 29.14 -2.29
C HIS A 20 -5.54 27.88 -1.41
N GLY A 21 -5.92 28.07 -0.15
CA GLY A 21 -5.59 27.20 0.97
C GLY A 21 -5.84 25.71 0.74
N ILE A 22 -4.89 24.89 1.20
CA ILE A 22 -5.22 23.53 1.61
C ILE A 22 -6.26 23.70 2.73
N ASN A 23 -7.51 23.30 2.47
CA ASN A 23 -8.47 23.16 3.55
C ASN A 23 -7.92 22.04 4.45
N ASN A 24 -7.48 22.41 5.66
CA ASN A 24 -7.02 21.48 6.68
C ASN A 24 -8.22 20.71 7.25
N GLN A 25 -8.85 19.90 6.41
CA GLN A 25 -9.93 19.01 6.76
C GLN A 25 -9.52 17.55 6.49
N PRO A 26 -10.01 16.61 7.32
CA PRO A 26 -9.81 15.20 7.07
C PRO A 26 -10.55 14.76 5.80
N GLU A 27 -9.99 13.79 5.09
CA GLU A 27 -10.71 13.05 4.06
C GLU A 27 -11.84 12.24 4.72
N LYS A 28 -12.94 12.02 4.01
CA LYS A 28 -14.03 11.13 4.43
C LYS A 28 -13.91 9.80 3.70
N ILE A 29 -14.09 8.69 4.42
CA ILE A 29 -14.01 7.36 3.84
C ILE A 29 -15.28 6.56 4.16
N ALA A 30 -15.97 6.10 3.12
CA ALA A 30 -17.03 5.11 3.25
C ALA A 30 -16.48 3.74 2.85
N VAL A 31 -16.75 2.72 3.68
CA VAL A 31 -16.29 1.35 3.45
C VAL A 31 -17.48 0.42 3.34
N PHE A 32 -17.52 -0.35 2.27
CA PHE A 32 -18.46 -1.43 2.05
C PHE A 32 -17.71 -2.75 2.03
N THR A 33 -18.18 -3.71 2.82
CA THR A 33 -17.68 -5.07 2.84
C THR A 33 -18.67 -6.02 2.16
N ASP A 34 -18.22 -7.20 1.73
CA ASP A 34 -19.12 -8.21 1.18
C ASP A 34 -20.14 -8.68 2.23
N ARG A 35 -19.74 -8.75 3.50
CA ARG A 35 -20.63 -9.05 4.64
C ARG A 35 -20.07 -8.51 5.96
N ASN A 36 -20.68 -8.85 7.10
CA ASN A 36 -20.23 -8.42 8.43
C ASN A 36 -19.95 -9.58 9.39
N LEU A 37 -20.48 -10.78 9.13
CA LEU A 37 -20.18 -12.00 9.87
C LEU A 37 -19.26 -12.90 9.05
N TYR A 38 -18.15 -13.27 9.66
CA TYR A 38 -17.11 -14.11 9.05
C TYR A 38 -16.66 -15.19 10.00
N ILE A 39 -15.97 -16.18 9.46
CA ILE A 39 -15.18 -17.12 10.25
C ILE A 39 -13.68 -16.87 10.07
N CYS A 40 -12.88 -17.30 11.03
CA CYS A 40 -11.42 -17.24 10.92
C CYS A 40 -10.90 -17.96 9.65
N ASN A 41 -9.78 -17.49 9.12
CA ASN A 41 -9.15 -17.86 7.83
C ASN A 41 -9.91 -17.41 6.57
N GLU A 42 -11.05 -16.71 6.70
CA GLU A 42 -11.66 -16.04 5.56
C GLU A 42 -11.00 -14.68 5.26
N LYS A 43 -11.27 -14.18 4.06
CA LYS A 43 -10.93 -12.82 3.64
C LYS A 43 -12.16 -11.93 3.74
N ILE A 44 -12.03 -10.79 4.40
CA ILE A 44 -13.01 -9.70 4.36
C ILE A 44 -12.76 -8.95 3.05
N LEU A 45 -13.72 -8.96 2.14
CA LEU A 45 -13.64 -8.22 0.90
C LEU A 45 -14.18 -6.83 1.14
N PHE A 46 -13.54 -5.82 0.57
CA PHE A 46 -14.00 -4.46 0.76
C PHE A 46 -13.77 -3.56 -0.45
N THR A 47 -14.59 -2.51 -0.48
CA THR A 47 -14.46 -1.33 -1.32
C THR A 47 -14.52 -0.12 -0.40
N ALA A 48 -13.54 0.75 -0.52
CA ALA A 48 -13.53 2.04 0.12
C ALA A 48 -13.66 3.14 -0.93
N THR A 49 -14.52 4.12 -0.67
CA THR A 49 -14.59 5.37 -1.43
C THR A 49 -14.05 6.51 -0.58
N ILE A 50 -13.27 7.39 -1.19
CA ILE A 50 -12.57 8.47 -0.51
C ILE A 50 -13.09 9.80 -1.07
N GLN A 51 -13.54 10.69 -0.19
CA GLN A 51 -13.99 12.03 -0.55
C GLN A 51 -13.09 13.07 0.11
N SER A 52 -12.56 14.00 -0.68
CA SER A 52 -11.72 15.09 -0.21
C SER A 52 -12.44 16.42 -0.45
N ASN A 53 -12.46 17.29 0.57
CA ASN A 53 -13.02 18.64 0.46
C ASN A 53 -12.05 19.63 -0.21
N ASN A 54 -10.87 19.16 -0.67
CA ASN A 54 -9.90 19.96 -1.40
C ASN A 54 -10.26 20.00 -2.88
N THR A 55 -11.00 21.03 -3.26
CA THR A 55 -11.61 21.24 -4.59
C THR A 55 -10.62 21.38 -5.76
N ASN A 56 -9.31 21.46 -5.50
CA ASN A 56 -8.30 21.79 -6.52
C ASN A 56 -7.31 20.65 -6.86
N LYS A 57 -7.48 19.42 -6.35
CA LYS A 57 -6.63 18.28 -6.75
C LYS A 57 -7.47 17.01 -6.96
N ALA A 58 -7.30 16.38 -8.12
CA ALA A 58 -7.64 14.98 -8.32
C ALA A 58 -6.77 14.16 -7.33
N GLU A 59 -7.43 13.41 -6.44
CA GLU A 59 -6.84 12.52 -5.42
C GLU A 59 -5.74 13.12 -4.55
N PHE A 60 -6.11 13.50 -3.33
CA PHE A 60 -5.15 14.00 -2.35
C PHE A 60 -4.31 12.86 -1.73
N SER A 61 -4.95 11.74 -1.40
CA SER A 61 -4.28 10.51 -0.97
C SER A 61 -4.43 9.39 -1.99
N SER A 62 -3.34 8.68 -2.27
CA SER A 62 -3.24 7.53 -3.19
C SER A 62 -3.06 6.19 -2.45
N VAL A 63 -2.96 6.22 -1.11
CA VAL A 63 -2.75 5.05 -0.24
C VAL A 63 -3.85 4.97 0.80
N LEU A 64 -4.50 3.81 0.88
CA LEU A 64 -5.44 3.44 1.92
C LEU A 64 -4.79 2.48 2.92
N TYR A 65 -4.86 2.79 4.20
CA TYR A 65 -4.45 1.89 5.29
C TYR A 65 -5.69 1.20 5.83
N VAL A 66 -5.62 -0.12 5.93
CA VAL A 66 -6.72 -0.96 6.41
C VAL A 66 -6.18 -1.91 7.47
N GLU A 67 -6.81 -1.92 8.64
CA GLU A 67 -6.45 -2.76 9.77
C GLU A 67 -7.67 -3.46 10.37
N LEU A 68 -7.56 -4.76 10.65
CA LEU A 68 -8.54 -5.49 11.45
C LEU A 68 -8.09 -5.40 12.92
N ILE A 69 -8.87 -4.69 13.73
CA ILE A 69 -8.53 -4.39 15.12
C ILE A 69 -9.59 -4.89 16.10
N SER A 70 -9.20 -5.19 17.34
CA SER A 70 -10.13 -5.36 18.46
C SER A 70 -10.63 -3.99 19.00
N PRO A 71 -11.71 -3.98 19.81
CA PRO A 71 -12.23 -2.76 20.42
C PRO A 71 -11.24 -1.94 21.28
N ASP A 72 -10.21 -2.57 21.85
CA ASP A 72 -9.11 -1.93 22.60
C ASP A 72 -7.94 -1.48 21.70
N GLY A 73 -8.02 -1.72 20.39
CA GLY A 73 -7.08 -1.21 19.38
C GLY A 73 -5.95 -2.15 18.98
N GLU A 74 -5.89 -3.39 19.50
CA GLU A 74 -4.93 -4.39 19.04
C GLU A 74 -5.16 -4.74 17.57
N SER A 75 -4.10 -4.73 16.75
CA SER A 75 -4.17 -4.99 15.31
C SER A 75 -3.80 -6.43 14.99
N PHE A 76 -4.76 -7.18 14.42
CA PHE A 76 -4.62 -8.59 14.05
C PHE A 76 -4.18 -8.77 12.60
N SER A 77 -4.51 -7.81 11.74
CA SER A 77 -4.08 -7.79 10.34
C SER A 77 -4.06 -6.35 9.85
N LYS A 78 -3.08 -6.04 9.00
CA LYS A 78 -2.89 -4.68 8.47
C LYS A 78 -2.31 -4.73 7.07
N SER A 79 -2.77 -3.84 6.19
CA SER A 79 -2.33 -3.80 4.80
C SER A 79 -2.55 -2.41 4.19
N LYS A 80 -1.80 -2.12 3.13
CA LYS A 80 -1.92 -0.90 2.34
C LYS A 80 -2.53 -1.23 0.99
N PHE A 81 -3.44 -0.40 0.49
CA PHE A 81 -4.09 -0.57 -0.80
C PHE A 81 -4.00 0.71 -1.62
N ALA A 82 -3.81 0.58 -2.93
CA ALA A 82 -3.76 1.73 -3.82
C ALA A 82 -5.17 2.33 -3.96
N ILE A 83 -5.26 3.65 -3.91
CA ILE A 83 -6.46 4.41 -4.26
C ILE A 83 -6.30 4.84 -5.73
N LYS A 84 -7.33 4.57 -6.54
CA LYS A 84 -7.43 4.98 -7.94
C LYS A 84 -8.86 5.42 -8.23
N ASN A 85 -9.03 6.57 -8.86
CA ASN A 85 -10.32 7.21 -9.11
C ASN A 85 -11.17 7.36 -7.82
N SER A 86 -10.52 7.77 -6.72
CA SER A 86 -11.11 7.90 -5.37
C SER A 86 -11.70 6.61 -4.79
N ILE A 87 -11.33 5.45 -5.33
CA ILE A 87 -11.80 4.13 -4.91
C ILE A 87 -10.59 3.25 -4.60
N SER A 88 -10.72 2.39 -3.58
CA SER A 88 -9.77 1.32 -3.31
C SER A 88 -10.51 0.03 -3.03
N ASN A 89 -10.09 -1.05 -3.69
CA ASN A 89 -10.67 -2.38 -3.51
C ASN A 89 -9.59 -3.33 -2.99
N GLY A 90 -9.98 -4.25 -2.14
CA GLY A 90 -9.03 -5.21 -1.60
C GLY A 90 -9.66 -6.25 -0.71
N SER A 91 -8.80 -6.99 -0.04
CA SER A 91 -9.20 -7.95 0.97
C SER A 91 -8.22 -8.03 2.12
N ILE A 92 -8.73 -8.28 3.32
CA ILE A 92 -7.91 -8.51 4.51
C ILE A 92 -8.19 -9.91 5.07
N LEU A 93 -7.14 -10.67 5.36
CA LEU A 93 -7.27 -12.00 5.95
C LEU A 93 -7.66 -11.87 7.42
N ILE A 94 -8.53 -12.76 7.90
CA ILE A 94 -8.82 -12.95 9.32
C ILE A 94 -7.92 -14.09 9.83
N PRO A 95 -6.94 -13.82 10.71
CA PRO A 95 -6.08 -14.86 11.25
C PRO A 95 -6.82 -16.01 11.96
N GLY A 96 -6.33 -17.24 11.76
CA GLY A 96 -6.86 -18.48 12.36
C GLY A 96 -6.81 -18.55 13.89
N ASN A 97 -5.99 -17.72 14.53
CA ASN A 97 -5.73 -17.75 15.97
C ASN A 97 -6.58 -16.75 16.79
N MET A 98 -7.37 -15.90 16.12
CA MET A 98 -8.25 -14.91 16.76
C MET A 98 -9.34 -15.58 17.61
N LEU A 99 -9.83 -14.91 18.65
CA LEU A 99 -11.00 -15.40 19.39
C LEU A 99 -12.30 -15.01 18.66
N SER A 100 -13.38 -15.75 18.92
CA SER A 100 -14.71 -15.31 18.49
C SER A 100 -15.06 -13.98 19.15
N GLY A 101 -15.56 -13.00 18.41
CA GLY A 101 -15.77 -11.67 18.96
C GLY A 101 -16.23 -10.62 17.96
N ILE A 102 -16.33 -9.39 18.44
CA ILE A 102 -16.60 -8.20 17.64
C ILE A 102 -15.28 -7.46 17.43
N TYR A 103 -14.96 -7.17 16.18
CA TYR A 103 -13.77 -6.48 15.71
C TYR A 103 -14.19 -5.32 14.81
N TYR A 104 -13.21 -4.50 14.41
CA TYR A 104 -13.42 -3.36 13.53
C TYR A 104 -12.42 -3.36 12.39
N LEU A 105 -12.90 -3.09 11.19
CA LEU A 105 -12.08 -2.74 10.04
C LEU A 105 -11.79 -1.23 10.10
N LYS A 106 -10.65 -0.85 10.67
CA LYS A 106 -10.16 0.52 10.76
C LYS A 106 -9.54 0.92 9.42
N THR A 107 -10.06 1.97 8.80
CA THR A 107 -9.66 2.44 7.48
C THR A 107 -9.38 3.94 7.48
N TYR A 108 -8.21 4.35 6.97
CA TYR A 108 -7.77 5.75 6.97
C TYR A 108 -6.68 6.01 5.92
N THR A 109 -6.40 7.27 5.64
CA THR A 109 -5.22 7.70 4.86
C THR A 109 -4.15 8.29 5.78
N LYS A 110 -2.90 8.33 5.34
CA LYS A 110 -1.81 8.95 6.13
C LYS A 110 -2.11 10.41 6.48
N TRP A 111 -2.82 11.14 5.62
CA TRP A 111 -3.26 12.52 5.88
C TRP A 111 -4.21 12.63 7.08
N MET A 112 -5.15 11.69 7.22
CA MET A 112 -6.13 11.69 8.31
C MET A 112 -5.47 11.58 9.69
N ARG A 113 -4.23 11.09 9.79
CA ARG A 113 -3.45 11.02 11.05
C ARG A 113 -3.21 12.37 11.72
N ASN A 114 -3.29 13.46 10.96
CA ASN A 114 -3.21 14.82 11.49
C ASN A 114 -4.44 15.21 12.33
N PHE A 115 -5.59 14.55 12.15
CA PHE A 115 -6.87 14.96 12.76
C PHE A 115 -7.34 14.05 13.89
N GLY A 116 -6.62 12.96 14.16
CA GLY A 116 -6.96 12.01 15.23
C GLY A 116 -7.72 10.76 14.72
N PRO A 117 -7.67 9.65 15.48
CA PRO A 117 -8.29 8.38 15.09
C PRO A 117 -9.83 8.43 15.05
N GLU A 118 -10.46 9.43 15.65
CA GLU A 118 -11.90 9.71 15.59
C GLU A 118 -12.39 10.08 14.19
N CYS A 119 -11.49 10.54 13.30
CA CYS A 119 -11.83 10.84 11.92
C CYS A 119 -11.75 9.62 10.99
N TYR A 120 -11.34 8.45 11.48
CA TYR A 120 -11.17 7.25 10.66
C TYR A 120 -12.50 6.52 10.46
N SER A 121 -12.56 5.68 9.42
CA SER A 121 -13.71 4.81 9.19
C SER A 121 -13.53 3.50 9.95
N TYR A 122 -14.59 3.04 10.63
CA TYR A 122 -14.59 1.78 11.38
C TYR A 122 -15.81 0.95 10.99
N THR A 123 -15.61 -0.16 10.29
CA THR A 123 -16.70 -1.09 9.96
C THR A 123 -16.73 -2.22 10.97
N LEU A 124 -17.88 -2.47 11.62
CA LEU A 124 -18.03 -3.60 12.54
C LEU A 124 -17.93 -4.94 11.79
N ILE A 125 -17.10 -5.84 12.32
CA ILE A 125 -16.88 -7.19 11.84
C ILE A 125 -17.12 -8.17 12.99
N LYS A 126 -18.14 -9.02 12.87
CA LYS A 126 -18.38 -10.15 13.76
C LYS A 126 -17.58 -11.35 13.25
N VAL A 127 -16.69 -11.89 14.07
CA VAL A 127 -15.82 -13.02 13.72
C VAL A 127 -16.13 -14.21 14.61
N VAL A 128 -16.29 -15.39 14.02
CA VAL A 128 -16.39 -16.65 14.75
C VAL A 128 -15.14 -17.48 14.47
N ASN A 129 -14.49 -17.99 15.51
CA ASN A 129 -13.44 -18.99 15.34
C ASN A 129 -14.01 -20.40 15.58
N PRO A 130 -14.18 -21.23 14.54
CA PRO A 130 -14.64 -22.60 14.71
C PRO A 130 -13.55 -23.55 15.25
N PHE A 131 -12.30 -23.12 15.28
CA PHE A 131 -11.13 -23.93 15.65
C PHE A 131 -10.63 -23.66 17.08
N LYS A 132 -11.15 -22.63 17.75
CA LYS A 132 -10.70 -22.22 19.09
C LYS A 132 -11.87 -21.86 19.99
N ASN A 133 -11.88 -22.47 21.17
CA ASN A 133 -12.83 -22.11 22.21
C ASN A 133 -12.42 -20.79 22.87
N GLY A 134 -13.37 -19.87 23.01
CA GLY A 134 -13.17 -18.60 23.69
C GLY A 134 -13.85 -17.44 22.97
N ILE A 135 -14.30 -16.48 23.78
CA ILE A 135 -14.91 -15.24 23.31
C ILE A 135 -14.01 -14.10 23.74
N LEU A 136 -13.74 -13.17 22.82
CA LEU A 136 -13.02 -11.94 23.11
C LEU A 136 -13.79 -11.17 24.20
N ASN A 137 -13.15 -11.00 25.35
CA ASN A 137 -13.70 -10.26 26.47
C ASN A 137 -12.79 -9.06 26.75
N ILE A 138 -13.33 -7.85 26.66
CA ILE A 138 -12.60 -6.59 26.86
C ILE A 138 -13.25 -5.88 28.03
N ASP A 139 -12.43 -5.43 28.99
CA ASP A 139 -12.92 -4.72 30.18
C ASP A 139 -13.62 -3.42 29.76
N GLN A 140 -14.86 -3.23 30.22
CA GLN A 140 -15.79 -2.21 29.71
C GLN A 140 -15.43 -0.77 30.14
N LYS A 141 -14.32 -0.57 30.84
CA LYS A 141 -14.09 0.62 31.69
C LYS A 141 -13.58 1.87 30.96
N SER A 142 -13.38 1.86 29.65
CA SER A 142 -12.67 2.97 28.99
C SER A 142 -13.10 3.29 27.56
N TYR A 143 -14.37 3.16 27.18
CA TYR A 143 -14.82 3.60 25.84
C TYR A 143 -14.93 5.12 25.75
N LYS A 144 -14.18 5.72 24.83
CA LYS A 144 -14.16 7.18 24.61
C LYS A 144 -15.10 7.63 23.51
N ILE A 145 -15.47 6.74 22.58
CA ILE A 145 -16.28 7.08 21.42
C ILE A 145 -17.58 6.27 21.45
N LYS A 146 -18.70 6.98 21.52
CA LYS A 146 -20.03 6.38 21.34
C LYS A 146 -20.19 6.04 19.86
N SER A 147 -20.41 4.76 19.59
CA SER A 147 -20.68 4.29 18.25
C SER A 147 -22.19 4.23 18.07
N TYR A 148 -22.69 4.73 16.95
CA TYR A 148 -24.10 4.61 16.61
C TYR A 148 -24.22 3.55 15.52
N ILE A 149 -25.10 2.58 15.74
CA ILE A 149 -25.55 1.72 14.65
C ILE A 149 -26.25 2.65 13.67
N ASP A 150 -25.68 2.79 12.48
CA ASP A 150 -26.35 3.55 11.44
C ASP A 150 -27.58 2.75 11.01
N SER A 151 -28.72 3.12 11.58
CA SER A 151 -30.02 2.56 11.22
C SER A 151 -30.56 3.16 9.91
N SER A 152 -29.78 3.99 9.19
CA SER A 152 -30.17 4.58 7.90
C SER A 152 -30.09 3.61 6.71
N ASN A 153 -30.13 2.30 6.95
CA ASN A 153 -30.73 1.36 5.99
C ASN A 153 -32.25 1.57 5.95
N VAL A 154 -32.70 2.77 5.58
CA VAL A 154 -34.05 2.93 5.05
C VAL A 154 -34.01 2.23 3.71
N GLU A 155 -34.73 1.11 3.57
CA GLU A 155 -34.92 0.46 2.27
C GLU A 155 -35.30 1.52 1.26
N ASN A 156 -34.37 1.83 0.35
CA ASN A 156 -34.57 2.91 -0.57
C ASN A 156 -35.25 2.36 -1.84
N THR A 157 -36.42 2.91 -2.17
CA THR A 157 -37.14 2.55 -3.40
C THR A 157 -36.45 3.04 -4.69
N ASP A 158 -35.41 3.86 -4.56
CA ASP A 158 -34.65 4.47 -5.66
C ASP A 158 -33.63 3.52 -6.30
N VAL A 159 -33.27 2.42 -5.62
CA VAL A 159 -32.40 1.35 -6.12
C VAL A 159 -33.15 0.03 -6.05
N GLN A 160 -33.21 -0.71 -7.16
CA GLN A 160 -34.00 -1.94 -7.29
C GLN A 160 -33.16 -3.08 -7.85
N ILE A 161 -33.30 -4.25 -7.23
CA ILE A 161 -32.68 -5.50 -7.68
C ILE A 161 -33.63 -6.26 -8.60
N ILE A 162 -33.22 -6.46 -9.84
CA ILE A 162 -33.94 -7.25 -10.85
C ILE A 162 -33.21 -8.57 -11.02
N ILE A 163 -33.92 -9.67 -10.75
CA ILE A 163 -33.42 -11.04 -10.93
C ILE A 163 -34.58 -11.91 -11.42
N PRO A 164 -34.36 -12.85 -12.37
CA PRO A 164 -35.44 -13.59 -13.03
C PRO A 164 -36.28 -14.46 -12.09
N LYS A 165 -35.64 -15.06 -11.08
CA LYS A 165 -36.28 -15.93 -10.08
C LYS A 165 -35.57 -15.81 -8.73
N THR A 166 -36.16 -16.38 -7.69
CA THR A 166 -35.61 -16.36 -6.32
C THR A 166 -35.14 -17.73 -5.84
N SER A 167 -35.31 -18.79 -6.65
CA SER A 167 -34.87 -20.15 -6.32
C SER A 167 -34.03 -20.69 -7.47
N PHE A 168 -32.83 -21.18 -7.15
CA PHE A 168 -31.83 -21.63 -8.12
C PHE A 168 -31.36 -23.04 -7.76
N SER A 169 -30.97 -23.84 -8.75
CA SER A 169 -30.22 -25.06 -8.48
C SER A 169 -28.76 -24.73 -8.17
N THR A 170 -28.02 -25.69 -7.62
CA THR A 170 -26.56 -25.59 -7.52
C THR A 170 -25.90 -25.31 -8.88
N ARG A 171 -24.82 -24.53 -8.89
CA ARG A 171 -24.03 -24.16 -10.09
C ARG A 171 -24.79 -23.47 -11.22
N GLU A 172 -26.01 -23.00 -10.96
CA GLU A 172 -26.78 -22.25 -11.94
C GLU A 172 -26.21 -20.84 -12.13
N SER A 173 -26.12 -20.41 -13.39
CA SER A 173 -25.78 -19.04 -13.77
C SER A 173 -27.03 -18.26 -14.13
N THR A 174 -27.12 -17.02 -13.64
CA THR A 174 -28.23 -16.11 -13.93
C THR A 174 -27.74 -14.68 -14.11
N ASN A 175 -28.57 -13.86 -14.75
CA ASN A 175 -28.31 -12.45 -14.91
C ASN A 175 -28.98 -11.66 -13.78
N LEU A 176 -28.17 -10.92 -13.04
CA LEU A 176 -28.59 -9.98 -12.00
C LEU A 176 -28.49 -8.57 -12.59
N SER A 177 -29.54 -7.77 -12.51
CA SER A 177 -29.47 -6.36 -12.92
C SER A 177 -29.89 -5.42 -11.80
N VAL A 178 -29.31 -4.22 -11.78
CA VAL A 178 -29.67 -3.18 -10.83
C VAL A 178 -30.27 -2.01 -11.58
N LYS A 179 -31.44 -1.54 -11.13
CA LYS A 179 -32.08 -0.33 -11.69
C LYS A 179 -32.04 0.79 -10.66
N VAL A 180 -31.56 1.95 -11.06
CA VAL A 180 -31.54 3.17 -10.25
C VAL A 180 -32.49 4.19 -10.87
N LYS A 181 -33.27 4.91 -10.06
CA LYS A 181 -34.13 5.98 -10.56
C LYS A 181 -33.31 7.11 -11.17
N GLU A 182 -33.79 7.66 -12.29
CA GLU A 182 -33.11 8.73 -13.06
C GLU A 182 -32.68 9.92 -12.19
N LYS A 183 -33.46 10.29 -11.16
CA LYS A 183 -33.15 11.42 -10.27
C LYS A 183 -31.80 11.34 -9.53
N ILE A 184 -31.25 10.14 -9.32
CA ILE A 184 -29.97 9.96 -8.61
C ILE A 184 -28.93 9.23 -9.48
N LYS A 185 -29.31 8.80 -10.69
CA LYS A 185 -28.51 7.92 -11.55
C LYS A 185 -27.18 8.55 -11.93
N ASP A 186 -27.18 9.82 -12.29
CA ASP A 186 -25.97 10.56 -12.69
C ASP A 186 -25.09 10.98 -11.50
N ASP A 187 -25.63 10.87 -10.28
CA ASP A 187 -24.93 11.23 -9.04
C ASP A 187 -24.26 10.03 -8.37
N ILE A 188 -24.66 8.80 -8.70
CA ILE A 188 -24.00 7.59 -8.19
C ILE A 188 -22.53 7.57 -8.64
N GLN A 189 -21.63 7.63 -7.67
CA GLN A 189 -20.19 7.54 -7.89
C GLN A 189 -19.72 6.09 -7.88
N THR A 190 -20.26 5.27 -6.99
CA THR A 190 -19.84 3.87 -6.82
C THR A 190 -21.02 3.02 -6.40
N MET A 191 -21.09 1.81 -6.96
CA MET A 191 -22.02 0.76 -6.55
C MET A 191 -21.25 -0.51 -6.23
N THR A 192 -21.67 -1.17 -5.16
CA THR A 192 -21.20 -2.50 -4.77
C THR A 192 -22.36 -3.48 -4.77
N ILE A 193 -22.08 -4.71 -5.20
CA ILE A 193 -23.03 -5.83 -5.19
C ILE A 193 -22.37 -6.97 -4.42
N SER A 194 -23.03 -7.42 -3.37
CA SER A 194 -22.65 -8.60 -2.62
C SER A 194 -23.75 -9.65 -2.67
N VAL A 195 -23.37 -10.92 -2.82
CA VAL A 195 -24.27 -12.06 -2.61
C VAL A 195 -23.61 -12.97 -1.59
N ALA A 196 -24.12 -12.93 -0.36
CA ALA A 196 -23.54 -13.62 0.80
C ALA A 196 -24.63 -14.41 1.56
N PRO A 197 -24.28 -15.37 2.44
CA PRO A 197 -25.26 -16.21 3.11
C PRO A 197 -26.18 -15.37 3.99
N LYS A 198 -27.46 -15.75 4.06
CA LYS A 198 -28.44 -14.98 4.84
C LYS A 198 -28.06 -14.94 6.32
N GLY A 199 -28.20 -13.75 6.92
CA GLY A 199 -27.81 -13.49 8.31
C GLY A 199 -26.35 -13.07 8.49
N THR A 200 -25.53 -13.03 7.43
CA THR A 200 -24.14 -12.54 7.57
C THR A 200 -23.98 -11.03 7.42
N VAL A 201 -25.02 -10.31 7.03
CA VAL A 201 -24.95 -8.86 6.81
C VAL A 201 -25.66 -8.12 7.93
N ILE A 202 -24.94 -7.20 8.54
CA ILE A 202 -25.36 -6.46 9.73
C ILE A 202 -25.26 -4.98 9.39
N ASN A 203 -26.12 -4.15 10.00
CA ASN A 203 -26.05 -2.69 9.83
C ASN A 203 -24.66 -2.16 10.20
N THR A 204 -24.09 -1.33 9.33
CA THR A 204 -22.78 -0.72 9.54
C THR A 204 -22.88 0.25 10.72
N ILE A 205 -21.98 0.14 11.69
CA ILE A 205 -21.76 1.18 12.68
C ILE A 205 -20.88 2.24 12.03
N VAL A 206 -21.35 3.49 11.94
CA VAL A 206 -20.55 4.61 11.46
C VAL A 206 -20.24 5.49 12.66
N LEU A 207 -18.97 5.72 12.94
CA LEU A 207 -18.58 6.74 13.91
C LEU A 207 -18.81 8.10 13.27
N GLN A 208 -19.57 8.97 13.94
CA GLN A 208 -19.65 10.37 13.52
C GLN A 208 -18.28 11.02 13.74
N ASN A 209 -17.77 11.68 12.71
CA ASN A 209 -16.69 12.66 12.86
C ASN A 209 -17.14 13.70 13.88
N THR A 210 -16.62 13.64 15.10
CA THR A 210 -16.69 14.79 15.99
C THR A 210 -15.85 15.90 15.40
N ASP A 211 -16.41 17.09 15.28
CA ASP A 211 -15.72 18.26 14.70
C ASP A 211 -14.34 18.46 15.35
N SER A 212 -13.33 18.29 14.50
CA SER A 212 -11.97 18.84 14.56
C SER A 212 -11.29 18.99 15.92
N LEU A 213 -10.37 18.08 16.24
CA LEU A 213 -9.10 18.49 16.83
C LEU A 213 -8.28 19.18 15.74
N GLN A 214 -8.31 20.51 15.69
CA GLN A 214 -7.35 21.29 14.89
C GLN A 214 -5.96 21.10 15.48
N ASN A 215 -5.20 20.12 15.00
CA ASN A 215 -3.75 20.20 15.16
C ASN A 215 -3.25 21.36 14.30
N LYS A 216 -2.61 22.34 14.97
CA LYS A 216 -1.95 23.48 14.29
C LYS A 216 -0.76 23.03 13.44
N GLU A 217 -0.18 21.87 13.75
CA GLU A 217 0.98 21.34 13.05
C GLU A 217 0.61 20.11 12.20
N ILE A 218 0.98 20.16 10.93
CA ILE A 218 0.83 19.04 9.99
C ILE A 218 2.09 18.19 10.09
N ASP A 219 1.97 17.02 10.73
CA ASP A 219 3.07 16.06 10.87
C ASP A 219 3.13 15.08 9.70
N TYR A 220 1.97 14.72 9.15
CA TYR A 220 1.84 13.69 8.13
C TYR A 220 1.52 14.32 6.77
N LYS A 221 2.46 14.20 5.83
CA LYS A 221 2.24 14.62 4.44
C LYS A 221 1.30 13.62 3.74
N PRO A 222 0.39 14.10 2.86
CA PRO A 222 -0.44 13.22 2.06
C PRO A 222 0.40 12.41 1.07
N GLU A 223 0.02 11.15 0.87
CA GLU A 223 0.65 10.25 -0.08
C GLU A 223 0.04 10.45 -1.45
N THR A 224 0.47 11.46 -2.20
CA THR A 224 -0.18 11.87 -3.47
C THR A 224 0.20 11.03 -4.69
N LYS A 225 1.30 10.26 -4.61
CA LYS A 225 1.90 9.54 -5.76
C LYS A 225 2.38 8.12 -5.39
N GLY A 226 1.78 7.52 -4.37
CA GLY A 226 2.11 6.18 -3.90
C GLY A 226 2.59 6.12 -2.45
N ILE A 227 2.98 4.91 -2.04
CA ILE A 227 3.45 4.63 -0.68
C ILE A 227 4.67 5.48 -0.34
N SER A 228 4.75 5.92 0.90
CA SER A 228 5.87 6.67 1.42
C SER A 228 6.50 5.98 2.64
N LEU A 229 7.83 5.98 2.70
CA LEU A 229 8.60 5.61 3.89
C LEU A 229 9.31 6.84 4.41
N SER A 230 9.06 7.17 5.67
CA SER A 230 9.62 8.36 6.30
C SER A 230 10.46 7.98 7.52
N GLY A 231 11.37 8.87 7.92
CA GLY A 231 12.22 8.63 9.07
C GLY A 231 13.08 9.84 9.39
N LYS A 232 14.01 9.66 10.32
CA LYS A 232 14.98 10.66 10.75
C LYS A 232 16.40 10.11 10.74
N VAL A 233 17.35 10.97 10.39
CA VAL A 233 18.78 10.74 10.54
C VAL A 233 19.33 11.63 11.64
N LEU A 234 19.97 11.00 12.63
CA LEU A 234 20.52 11.66 13.82
C LEU A 234 22.02 11.38 13.95
N SER A 235 22.73 12.26 14.65
CA SER A 235 24.10 12.02 15.10
C SER A 235 24.15 10.93 16.18
N SER A 236 25.36 10.47 16.49
CA SER A 236 25.63 9.63 17.67
C SER A 236 25.17 10.29 18.99
N LYS A 237 25.04 11.62 19.00
CA LYS A 237 24.56 12.44 20.12
C LYS A 237 23.07 12.81 20.01
N ASN A 238 22.29 12.12 19.17
CA ASN A 238 20.86 12.33 18.94
C ASN A 238 20.47 13.72 18.40
N LYS A 239 21.38 14.45 17.77
CA LYS A 239 21.06 15.71 17.08
C LYS A 239 20.63 15.45 15.63
N PRO A 240 19.63 16.15 15.09
CA PRO A 240 19.28 16.04 13.68
C PRO A 240 20.45 16.34 12.75
N LEU A 241 20.70 15.46 11.78
CA LEU A 241 21.71 15.68 10.75
C LEU A 241 21.03 16.27 9.51
N ILE A 242 21.42 17.50 9.15
CA ILE A 242 20.82 18.29 8.07
C ILE A 242 21.52 18.01 6.74
N ASN A 243 20.76 17.98 5.64
CA ASN A 243 21.26 17.79 4.28
C ASN A 243 22.21 16.58 4.18
N THR A 244 21.82 15.50 4.83
CA THR A 244 22.56 14.23 4.86
C THR A 244 21.92 13.31 3.85
N ARG A 245 22.75 12.71 2.98
CA ARG A 245 22.26 11.80 1.96
C ARG A 245 21.82 10.50 2.60
N VAL A 246 20.60 10.08 2.32
CA VAL A 246 20.04 8.80 2.74
C VAL A 246 19.70 8.02 1.48
N ASN A 247 20.25 6.81 1.37
CA ASN A 247 20.07 5.91 0.24
C ASN A 247 19.19 4.74 0.68
N LEU A 248 18.28 4.33 -0.19
CA LEU A 248 17.40 3.18 0.02
C LEU A 248 17.45 2.27 -1.19
N SER A 249 17.88 1.03 -1.02
CA SER A 249 17.88 0.01 -2.05
C SER A 249 16.74 -0.97 -1.81
N VAL A 250 15.99 -1.29 -2.87
CA VAL A 250 14.98 -2.35 -2.83
C VAL A 250 15.65 -3.65 -3.29
N ILE A 251 15.87 -4.58 -2.35
CA ILE A 251 16.61 -5.82 -2.62
C ILE A 251 15.83 -6.66 -3.64
N GLY A 252 16.52 -7.12 -4.68
CA GLY A 252 15.94 -7.90 -5.78
C GLY A 252 15.29 -7.07 -6.90
N ASN A 253 15.14 -5.75 -6.75
CA ASN A 253 14.45 -4.90 -7.73
C ASN A 253 15.36 -4.00 -8.57
N ASN A 254 16.68 -4.13 -8.43
CA ASN A 254 17.69 -3.34 -9.15
C ASN A 254 17.43 -1.82 -9.11
N ASP A 255 16.86 -1.33 -8.00
CA ASP A 255 16.45 0.06 -7.80
C ASP A 255 17.02 0.63 -6.49
N ILE A 256 17.37 1.91 -6.52
CA ILE A 256 17.89 2.69 -5.39
C ILE A 256 17.26 4.07 -5.40
N ILE A 257 16.79 4.58 -4.27
CA ILE A 257 16.24 5.93 -4.15
C ILE A 257 17.11 6.72 -3.18
N THR A 258 17.44 7.97 -3.53
CA THR A 258 18.22 8.86 -2.67
C THR A 258 17.40 10.07 -2.23
N GLN A 259 17.48 10.41 -0.95
CA GLN A 259 16.87 11.60 -0.38
C GLN A 259 17.85 12.36 0.50
N TYR A 260 17.76 13.68 0.54
CA TYR A 260 18.46 14.50 1.54
C TYR A 260 17.55 14.76 2.73
N SER A 261 18.11 14.69 3.93
CA SER A 261 17.41 15.05 5.16
C SER A 261 17.19 16.58 5.27
N ASP A 262 16.06 16.97 5.85
CA ASP A 262 15.72 18.37 6.09
C ASP A 262 16.40 18.96 7.35
N SER A 263 16.02 20.18 7.75
CA SER A 263 16.55 20.86 8.94
C SER A 263 16.23 20.15 10.26
N LEU A 264 15.22 19.28 10.27
CA LEU A 264 14.83 18.43 11.41
C LEU A 264 15.39 17.01 11.27
N GLY A 265 16.27 16.78 10.29
CA GLY A 265 16.85 15.48 9.98
C GLY A 265 15.84 14.49 9.39
N LYS A 266 14.65 14.94 8.98
CA LYS A 266 13.61 14.06 8.40
C LYS A 266 13.92 13.77 6.94
N PHE A 267 13.66 12.54 6.51
CA PHE A 267 13.68 12.14 5.09
C PHE A 267 12.37 11.44 4.72
N ASN A 268 12.05 11.41 3.43
CA ASN A 268 10.86 10.73 2.93
C ASN A 268 11.09 10.13 1.53
N PHE A 269 11.00 8.80 1.43
CA PHE A 269 11.03 8.06 0.18
C PHE A 269 9.62 7.84 -0.35
N GLY A 270 9.41 7.99 -1.65
CA GLY A 270 8.15 7.69 -2.32
C GLY A 270 8.31 6.51 -3.28
N PHE A 271 7.31 5.64 -3.32
CA PHE A 271 7.30 4.41 -4.10
C PHE A 271 6.06 4.36 -4.98
N LEU A 272 6.28 4.16 -6.28
CA LEU A 272 5.23 3.96 -7.28
C LEU A 272 5.05 2.47 -7.50
N ASP A 273 3.82 1.96 -7.35
CA ASP A 273 3.43 0.61 -7.76
C ASP A 273 4.30 -0.55 -7.25
N TYR A 274 4.83 -0.43 -6.03
CA TYR A 274 5.45 -1.55 -5.32
C TYR A 274 4.39 -2.39 -4.60
N TYR A 275 4.53 -3.71 -4.67
CA TYR A 275 3.60 -4.67 -4.07
C TYR A 275 4.31 -5.67 -3.17
N ASN A 276 3.54 -6.26 -2.27
CA ASN A 276 3.95 -7.29 -1.31
C ASN A 276 5.06 -6.82 -0.35
N SER A 277 5.56 -7.74 0.47
CA SER A 277 6.70 -7.46 1.34
C SER A 277 7.99 -7.53 0.53
N LYS A 278 8.88 -6.55 0.72
CA LYS A 278 10.25 -6.60 0.18
C LYS A 278 11.26 -6.19 1.24
N ASP A 279 12.47 -6.71 1.11
CA ASP A 279 13.58 -6.30 1.93
C ASP A 279 14.17 -5.00 1.39
N LEU A 280 14.30 -4.02 2.27
CA LEU A 280 14.89 -2.72 1.97
C LEU A 280 16.20 -2.59 2.75
N PHE A 281 17.22 -2.07 2.10
CA PHE A 281 18.46 -1.63 2.74
C PHE A 281 18.53 -0.11 2.73
N ILE A 282 18.65 0.50 3.91
CA ILE A 282 18.70 1.96 4.05
C ILE A 282 20.03 2.33 4.70
N SER A 283 20.77 3.27 4.13
CA SER A 283 22.00 3.80 4.71
C SER A 283 22.01 5.33 4.65
N ALA A 284 22.72 5.95 5.60
CA ALA A 284 22.95 7.38 5.60
C ALA A 284 24.45 7.69 5.51
N GLU A 285 24.76 8.70 4.71
CA GLU A 285 26.13 9.15 4.49
C GLU A 285 26.70 9.77 5.74
N SER A 286 27.94 9.38 6.07
CA SER A 286 28.67 10.06 7.11
C SER A 286 29.52 11.19 6.56
N LYS A 287 29.36 12.39 7.13
CA LYS A 287 30.17 13.57 6.82
C LYS A 287 31.50 13.59 7.57
N ASP A 288 31.61 12.82 8.66
CA ASP A 288 32.80 12.70 9.51
C ASP A 288 33.11 11.22 9.76
N ASP A 289 34.34 10.80 9.52
CA ASP A 289 34.78 9.41 9.73
C ASP A 289 34.60 8.89 11.15
N ASN A 290 34.56 9.80 12.14
CA ASN A 290 34.35 9.45 13.54
C ASN A 290 32.87 9.42 13.94
N GLU A 291 31.97 9.77 13.03
CA GLU A 291 30.53 9.77 13.28
C GLU A 291 29.86 8.65 12.47
N THR A 292 29.01 7.87 13.12
CA THR A 292 28.11 6.94 12.41
C THR A 292 26.69 7.45 12.59
N PRO A 293 26.03 7.91 11.52
CA PRO A 293 24.64 8.34 11.57
C PRO A 293 23.72 7.24 12.10
N LYS A 294 22.76 7.63 12.94
CA LYS A 294 21.68 6.76 13.43
C LYS A 294 20.42 6.99 12.61
N LEU A 295 19.91 5.92 12.00
CA LEU A 295 18.64 5.92 11.27
C LEU A 295 17.48 5.51 12.20
N LEU A 296 16.39 6.29 12.15
CA LEU A 296 15.11 5.98 12.80
C LEU A 296 14.03 5.95 11.72
N ILE A 297 13.29 4.85 11.60
CA ILE A 297 12.19 4.72 10.64
C ILE A 297 10.87 4.97 11.36
N ASP A 298 10.00 5.78 10.76
CA ASP A 298 8.69 6.09 11.33
C ASP A 298 7.74 4.89 11.23
N ASN A 299 6.78 4.79 12.14
CA ASN A 299 5.71 3.79 12.03
C ASN A 299 4.65 4.27 11.01
N ASP A 300 4.46 3.48 9.95
CA ASP A 300 3.48 3.74 8.91
C ASP A 300 2.04 3.67 9.40
N PHE A 301 1.77 2.79 10.36
CA PHE A 301 0.43 2.60 10.90
C PHE A 301 0.19 3.52 12.10
N CYS A 302 -1.07 3.91 12.30
CA CYS A 302 -1.43 4.77 13.40
C CYS A 302 -1.39 3.98 14.72
N ASN A 303 -0.59 4.46 15.67
CA ASN A 303 -0.44 3.90 17.01
C ASN A 303 -1.14 4.75 18.09
N LYS A 304 -1.93 5.74 17.69
CA LYS A 304 -2.75 6.49 18.65
C LYS A 304 -3.84 5.58 19.19
N GLU A 305 -3.94 5.51 20.51
CA GLU A 305 -4.96 4.72 21.18
C GLU A 305 -6.36 5.22 20.84
N ILE A 306 -7.26 4.27 20.60
CA ILE A 306 -8.69 4.50 20.46
C ILE A 306 -9.42 3.34 21.12
N ALA A 307 -10.39 3.67 21.98
CA ALA A 307 -11.23 2.68 22.62
C ALA A 307 -12.64 2.78 22.03
N LEU A 308 -12.95 1.80 21.18
CA LEU A 308 -14.22 1.68 20.47
C LEU A 308 -15.23 0.94 21.34
N GLN A 309 -16.50 1.38 21.31
CA GLN A 309 -17.56 0.77 22.10
C GLN A 309 -17.63 -0.75 21.93
N PHE A 310 -17.60 -1.48 23.05
CA PHE A 310 -17.80 -2.92 23.03
C PHE A 310 -19.25 -3.31 22.79
N HIS A 311 -19.42 -4.34 21.98
CA HIS A 311 -20.69 -4.99 21.71
C HIS A 311 -20.59 -6.44 22.18
N PRO A 312 -21.53 -6.92 23.02
CA PRO A 312 -21.50 -8.30 23.47
C PRO A 312 -21.62 -9.24 22.27
N PHE A 313 -20.71 -10.20 22.18
CA PHE A 313 -20.74 -11.20 21.12
C PHE A 313 -21.89 -12.17 21.36
N THR A 314 -22.87 -12.14 20.47
CA THR A 314 -24.02 -13.05 20.47
C THR A 314 -24.31 -13.51 19.04
N LEU A 315 -24.82 -14.73 18.91
CA LEU A 315 -25.30 -15.29 17.65
C LEU A 315 -26.76 -15.68 17.81
N SER A 316 -27.61 -15.13 16.96
CA SER A 316 -28.96 -15.61 16.74
C SER A 316 -28.95 -17.03 16.15
N GLU A 317 -30.09 -17.71 16.21
CA GLU A 317 -30.18 -19.10 15.72
C GLU A 317 -29.93 -19.22 14.21
N THR A 318 -30.33 -18.20 13.44
CA THR A 318 -30.02 -18.13 12.01
C THR A 318 -28.52 -17.94 11.78
N GLU A 319 -27.87 -17.03 12.52
CA GLU A 319 -26.42 -16.82 12.43
C GLU A 319 -25.62 -18.08 12.78
N LYS A 320 -26.02 -18.83 13.83
CA LYS A 320 -25.35 -20.09 14.20
C LYS A 320 -25.39 -21.12 13.07
N ASN A 321 -26.57 -21.34 12.49
CA ASN A 321 -26.74 -22.31 11.40
C ASN A 321 -25.94 -21.89 10.16
N THR A 322 -25.97 -20.59 9.82
CA THR A 322 -25.19 -20.04 8.72
C THR A 322 -23.68 -20.20 8.95
N VAL A 323 -23.19 -19.87 10.15
CA VAL A 323 -21.76 -19.98 10.50
C VAL A 323 -21.27 -21.42 10.48
N LEU A 324 -22.09 -22.38 10.96
CA LEU A 324 -21.74 -23.80 10.88
C LEU A 324 -21.54 -24.22 9.42
N LYS A 325 -22.44 -23.80 8.52
CA LYS A 325 -22.35 -24.12 7.10
C LYS A 325 -21.15 -23.43 6.44
N MET A 326 -20.88 -22.18 6.79
CA MET A 326 -19.67 -21.46 6.36
C MET A 326 -18.37 -22.16 6.80
N ALA A 327 -18.35 -22.73 8.00
CA ALA A 327 -17.18 -23.45 8.52
C ALA A 327 -16.98 -24.79 7.81
N GLN A 328 -18.05 -25.51 7.49
CA GLN A 328 -17.99 -26.70 6.64
C GLN A 328 -17.47 -26.35 5.25
N ASN A 329 -17.96 -25.27 4.67
CA ASN A 329 -17.53 -24.76 3.37
C ASN A 329 -16.03 -24.44 3.33
N LEU A 330 -15.52 -23.76 4.37
CA LEU A 330 -14.10 -23.47 4.48
C LEU A 330 -13.24 -24.74 4.57
N GLN A 331 -13.72 -25.78 5.27
CA GLN A 331 -13.03 -27.06 5.32
C GLN A 331 -12.99 -27.72 3.94
N VAL A 332 -14.12 -27.74 3.21
CA VAL A 332 -14.18 -28.26 1.84
C VAL A 332 -13.22 -27.48 0.93
N ASP A 333 -13.26 -26.15 0.95
CA ASP A 333 -12.36 -25.31 0.14
C ASP A 333 -10.88 -25.61 0.44
N SER A 334 -10.51 -25.73 1.72
CA SER A 334 -9.15 -26.07 2.12
C SER A 334 -8.69 -27.47 1.65
N LEU A 335 -9.60 -28.43 1.52
CA LEU A 335 -9.25 -29.79 1.07
C LEU A 335 -9.08 -29.88 -0.45
N TYR A 336 -9.83 -29.08 -1.22
CA TYR A 336 -9.89 -29.20 -2.69
C TYR A 336 -9.16 -28.08 -3.44
N ASN A 337 -8.97 -26.90 -2.84
CA ASN A 337 -8.46 -25.70 -3.51
C ASN A 337 -7.16 -25.13 -2.91
N ASN A 338 -6.57 -25.77 -1.88
CA ASN A 338 -5.31 -25.33 -1.26
C ASN A 338 -4.09 -25.35 -2.22
N ASP A 339 -4.11 -26.16 -3.28
CA ASP A 339 -3.03 -26.23 -4.28
C ASP A 339 -3.13 -25.13 -5.37
N THR A 340 -4.16 -24.29 -5.33
CA THR A 340 -4.47 -23.29 -6.38
C THR A 340 -4.28 -21.84 -5.96
N ILE A 341 -3.51 -21.55 -4.90
CA ILE A 341 -2.94 -20.22 -4.75
C ILE A 341 -1.87 -20.04 -5.85
N LYS A 342 -2.33 -19.83 -7.09
CA LYS A 342 -1.67 -18.91 -7.98
C LYS A 342 -1.85 -17.56 -7.30
N THR A 343 -0.92 -17.19 -6.42
CA THR A 343 -0.64 -15.77 -6.30
C THR A 343 -0.45 -15.34 -7.74
N ALA A 344 -1.31 -14.44 -8.23
CA ALA A 344 -0.89 -13.60 -9.32
C ALA A 344 0.32 -12.87 -8.72
N ASP A 345 1.49 -13.49 -8.89
CA ASP A 345 2.77 -12.95 -8.54
C ASP A 345 2.86 -11.73 -9.45
N PHE A 346 2.33 -10.60 -8.95
CA PHE A 346 2.82 -9.29 -9.29
C PHE A 346 4.22 -9.16 -8.69
N GLU A 347 5.08 -10.15 -8.91
CA GLU A 347 6.49 -9.93 -9.10
C GLU A 347 6.56 -9.19 -10.44
N SER A 348 6.42 -7.87 -10.37
CA SER A 348 7.12 -7.07 -11.36
C SER A 348 8.60 -7.44 -11.22
N GLU A 349 9.01 -8.38 -12.06
CA GLU A 349 10.38 -8.60 -12.49
C GLU A 349 10.87 -7.28 -13.10
N TYR A 350 11.09 -6.26 -12.28
CA TYR A 350 11.95 -5.14 -12.63
C TYR A 350 13.38 -5.70 -12.67
N THR A 351 13.66 -6.52 -13.69
CA THR A 351 14.97 -7.09 -13.97
C THR A 351 15.90 -6.05 -14.58
N HIS A 352 15.34 -4.95 -15.09
CA HIS A 352 16.10 -3.86 -15.67
C HIS A 352 16.58 -2.89 -14.58
N PRO A 353 17.88 -2.54 -14.58
CA PRO A 353 18.41 -1.50 -13.71
C PRO A 353 17.63 -0.18 -13.83
N PHE A 354 17.48 0.56 -12.72
CA PHE A 354 16.79 1.86 -12.72
C PHE A 354 17.39 2.88 -13.72
N TYR A 355 18.68 2.76 -14.03
CA TYR A 355 19.38 3.60 -15.00
C TYR A 355 19.19 3.18 -16.47
N GLY A 356 18.41 2.13 -16.74
CA GLY A 356 18.17 1.64 -18.10
C GLY A 356 19.40 0.99 -18.71
N LYS A 357 19.73 1.35 -19.97
CA LYS A 357 20.86 0.77 -20.69
C LYS A 357 22.16 1.51 -20.32
N PRO A 358 23.22 0.79 -19.93
CA PRO A 358 24.51 1.39 -19.64
C PRO A 358 25.20 1.96 -20.89
N SER A 359 25.94 3.06 -20.71
CA SER A 359 26.82 3.62 -21.74
C SER A 359 27.97 2.67 -22.06
N LYS A 360 28.46 1.96 -21.04
CA LYS A 360 29.54 0.97 -21.15
C LYS A 360 29.33 -0.14 -20.13
N SER A 361 29.51 -1.39 -20.54
CA SER A 361 29.53 -2.57 -19.66
C SER A 361 30.80 -3.36 -19.90
N ILE A 362 31.49 -3.71 -18.81
CA ILE A 362 32.81 -4.33 -18.87
C ILE A 362 32.76 -5.61 -18.08
N TYR A 363 32.77 -6.73 -18.80
CA TYR A 363 32.66 -8.08 -18.26
C TYR A 363 34.04 -8.63 -17.99
N PHE A 364 34.34 -8.92 -16.73
CA PHE A 364 35.71 -9.22 -16.29
C PHE A 364 36.22 -10.56 -16.84
N ASP A 365 35.32 -11.49 -17.14
CA ASP A 365 35.59 -12.78 -17.76
C ASP A 365 35.95 -12.70 -19.25
N LYS A 366 35.73 -11.55 -19.91
CA LYS A 366 36.08 -11.33 -21.31
C LYS A 366 37.50 -10.78 -21.52
N TYR A 367 38.22 -10.47 -20.45
CA TYR A 367 39.56 -9.88 -20.50
C TYR A 367 40.59 -10.77 -19.80
N VAL A 368 41.87 -10.49 -20.04
CA VAL A 368 42.95 -11.07 -19.26
C VAL A 368 42.73 -10.70 -17.79
N LEU A 369 42.86 -11.70 -16.91
CA LEU A 369 42.66 -11.49 -15.48
C LEU A 369 43.73 -10.54 -14.94
N LEU A 370 43.31 -9.35 -14.52
CA LEU A 370 44.18 -8.42 -13.82
C LEU A 370 44.07 -8.64 -12.30
N PRO A 371 45.16 -8.44 -11.54
CA PRO A 371 45.19 -8.67 -10.09
C PRO A 371 44.29 -7.73 -9.28
N THR A 372 44.02 -6.51 -9.75
CA THR A 372 43.29 -5.49 -8.97
C THR A 372 42.20 -4.78 -9.76
N ILE A 373 41.17 -4.27 -9.06
CA ILE A 373 40.13 -3.44 -9.68
C ILE A 373 40.72 -2.17 -10.27
N ASP A 374 41.69 -1.54 -9.58
CA ASP A 374 42.37 -0.33 -10.05
C ASP A 374 42.94 -0.51 -11.47
N GLU A 375 43.58 -1.66 -11.76
CA GLU A 375 44.15 -1.95 -13.07
C GLU A 375 43.09 -2.14 -14.17
N TYR A 376 41.94 -2.75 -13.86
CA TYR A 376 40.82 -2.81 -14.81
C TYR A 376 40.37 -1.40 -15.21
N PHE A 377 40.27 -0.48 -14.23
CA PHE A 377 39.90 0.91 -14.46
C PHE A 377 40.92 1.67 -15.31
N SER A 378 42.23 1.48 -15.06
CA SER A 378 43.28 2.15 -15.83
C SER A 378 43.44 1.60 -17.25
N GLU A 379 43.32 0.28 -17.46
CA GLU A 379 43.62 -0.36 -18.74
C GLU A 379 42.42 -0.45 -19.69
N PHE A 380 41.21 -0.73 -19.17
CA PHE A 380 40.04 -1.05 -20.01
C PHE A 380 38.92 -0.02 -19.95
N ILE A 381 38.78 0.69 -18.81
CA ILE A 381 37.66 1.61 -18.61
C ILE A 381 37.96 2.98 -19.23
N GLY A 382 39.13 3.56 -18.97
CA GLY A 382 39.67 4.79 -19.60
C GLY A 382 38.91 6.08 -19.26
N ASP A 383 37.58 6.05 -19.27
CA ASP A 383 36.69 7.19 -19.06
C ASP A 383 36.38 7.46 -17.58
N VAL A 384 36.88 6.60 -16.68
CA VAL A 384 36.71 6.74 -15.23
C VAL A 384 38.08 6.80 -14.58
N ALA A 385 38.37 7.93 -13.92
CA ALA A 385 39.59 8.11 -13.17
C ALA A 385 39.37 7.80 -11.68
N ILE A 386 40.34 7.13 -11.05
CA ILE A 386 40.42 6.99 -9.60
C ILE A 386 41.28 8.14 -9.08
N LYS A 387 40.68 9.01 -8.26
CA LYS A 387 41.31 10.19 -7.67
C LYS A 387 41.39 10.06 -6.16
N LYS A 388 42.15 10.94 -5.50
CA LYS A 388 42.33 10.97 -4.05
C LYS A 388 41.93 12.34 -3.48
N ARG A 389 41.08 12.36 -2.45
CA ARG A 389 40.68 13.57 -1.69
C ARG A 389 40.75 13.25 -0.20
N ASN A 390 41.49 14.06 0.57
CA ASN A 390 41.68 13.89 2.02
C ASN A 390 42.08 12.46 2.42
N GLY A 391 43.01 11.85 1.69
CA GLY A 391 43.48 10.49 1.99
C GLY A 391 42.63 9.36 1.40
N LYS A 392 41.38 9.62 0.99
CA LYS A 392 40.45 8.61 0.47
C LYS A 392 40.40 8.57 -1.04
N ARG A 393 40.30 7.36 -1.62
CA ARG A 393 40.12 7.19 -3.06
C ARG A 393 38.66 7.35 -3.46
N TYR A 394 38.42 7.94 -4.63
CA TYR A 394 37.08 8.08 -5.20
C TYR A 394 37.09 8.03 -6.72
N PHE A 395 35.98 7.58 -7.30
CA PHE A 395 35.80 7.54 -8.75
C PHE A 395 35.34 8.89 -9.29
N LYS A 396 35.87 9.30 -10.45
CA LYS A 396 35.42 10.46 -11.20
C LYS A 396 35.26 10.08 -12.67
N ILE A 397 34.04 10.18 -13.18
CA ILE A 397 33.75 9.93 -14.59
C ILE A 397 34.11 11.17 -15.39
N GLN A 398 34.83 10.98 -16.49
CA GLN A 398 35.11 12.03 -17.46
C GLN A 398 33.90 12.19 -18.37
N GLY A 399 33.46 13.44 -18.57
CA GLY A 399 32.33 13.75 -19.43
C GLY A 399 32.33 15.20 -19.85
N PHE A 400 31.68 15.49 -20.99
CA PHE A 400 31.64 16.82 -21.59
C PHE A 400 30.66 17.77 -20.89
N GLN A 401 29.67 17.24 -20.15
CA GLN A 401 28.68 18.04 -19.47
C GLN A 401 29.22 18.57 -18.13
N SER A 402 29.03 19.87 -17.86
CA SER A 402 29.54 20.53 -16.64
C SER A 402 29.06 19.85 -15.35
N ALA A 403 27.85 19.31 -15.34
CA ALA A 403 27.30 18.58 -14.20
C ALA A 403 28.15 17.35 -13.80
N MET A 404 28.82 16.69 -14.75
CA MET A 404 29.73 15.58 -14.47
C MET A 404 30.95 16.03 -13.64
N GLN A 405 31.38 17.28 -13.80
CA GLN A 405 32.49 17.84 -13.03
C GLN A 405 32.04 18.32 -11.65
N ILE A 406 30.81 18.84 -11.53
CA ILE A 406 30.25 19.37 -10.28
C ILE A 406 29.85 18.26 -9.31
N TYR A 407 29.15 17.24 -9.79
CA TYR A 407 28.60 16.18 -8.96
C TYR A 407 29.52 14.95 -8.93
N ASP A 408 29.53 14.25 -7.80
CA ASP A 408 30.20 12.94 -7.67
C ASP A 408 29.30 11.85 -8.28
N PRO A 409 29.87 10.78 -8.88
CA PRO A 409 29.07 9.69 -9.42
C PRO A 409 28.41 8.87 -8.32
N LEU A 410 27.27 8.24 -8.63
CA LEU A 410 26.69 7.19 -7.79
C LEU A 410 27.48 5.90 -7.99
N VAL A 411 28.14 5.41 -6.95
CA VAL A 411 28.94 4.17 -7.00
C VAL A 411 28.25 3.09 -6.17
N MET A 412 28.05 1.92 -6.75
CA MET A 412 27.25 0.84 -6.16
C MET A 412 27.90 -0.53 -6.33
N ILE A 413 27.55 -1.46 -5.45
CA ILE A 413 27.70 -2.92 -5.66
C ILE A 413 26.34 -3.58 -5.50
N ASP A 414 25.91 -4.38 -6.46
CA ASP A 414 24.60 -5.05 -6.46
C ASP A 414 23.45 -4.12 -6.01
N PHE A 415 23.45 -2.89 -6.54
CA PHE A 415 22.46 -1.83 -6.27
C PHE A 415 22.43 -1.26 -4.84
N ILE A 416 23.46 -1.50 -4.04
CA ILE A 416 23.70 -0.79 -2.78
C ILE A 416 24.73 0.32 -3.01
N ALA A 417 24.40 1.55 -2.62
CA ALA A 417 25.33 2.67 -2.68
C ALA A 417 26.49 2.49 -1.68
N ILE A 418 27.71 2.65 -2.17
CA ILE A 418 28.94 2.52 -1.38
C ILE A 418 29.68 3.84 -1.39
N GLU A 419 29.87 4.42 -0.20
CA GLU A 419 30.55 5.70 -0.03
C GLU A 419 32.07 5.52 0.13
N ASN A 420 32.47 4.49 0.87
CA ASN A 420 33.88 4.15 1.01
C ASN A 420 34.34 3.31 -0.18
N HIS A 421 34.74 3.98 -1.25
CA HIS A 421 35.16 3.33 -2.49
C HIS A 421 36.42 2.46 -2.34
N ASP A 422 37.23 2.65 -1.28
CA ASP A 422 38.35 1.75 -0.99
C ASP A 422 37.88 0.31 -0.74
N LEU A 423 36.66 0.11 -0.22
CA LEU A 423 36.06 -1.22 -0.07
C LEU A 423 35.87 -1.88 -1.43
N LEU A 424 35.37 -1.15 -2.43
CA LEU A 424 35.17 -1.67 -3.79
C LEU A 424 36.50 -1.97 -4.48
N LEU A 425 37.48 -1.08 -4.33
CA LEU A 425 38.81 -1.26 -4.91
C LEU A 425 39.58 -2.44 -4.29
N SER A 426 39.24 -2.84 -3.06
CA SER A 426 39.83 -3.99 -2.37
C SER A 426 39.21 -5.35 -2.76
N ILE A 427 38.12 -5.35 -3.54
CA ILE A 427 37.47 -6.58 -3.97
C ILE A 427 38.39 -7.37 -4.88
N ASN A 428 38.48 -8.70 -4.67
CA ASN A 428 39.12 -9.58 -5.64
C ASN A 428 38.34 -9.52 -6.98
N PRO A 429 38.97 -9.12 -8.10
CA PRO A 429 38.30 -9.01 -9.40
C PRO A 429 37.54 -10.26 -9.83
N GLN A 430 37.96 -11.45 -9.38
CA GLN A 430 37.28 -12.71 -9.66
C GLN A 430 35.87 -12.82 -9.06
N ASN A 431 35.53 -11.99 -8.06
CA ASN A 431 34.21 -11.94 -7.44
C ASN A 431 33.25 -10.99 -8.17
N ILE A 432 33.77 -10.15 -9.07
CA ILE A 432 32.99 -9.22 -9.90
C ILE A 432 32.64 -9.91 -11.23
N SER A 433 31.38 -9.85 -11.62
CA SER A 433 30.94 -10.28 -12.95
C SER A 433 31.27 -9.20 -13.97
N HIS A 434 30.75 -8.00 -13.73
CA HIS A 434 30.94 -6.87 -14.62
C HIS A 434 30.74 -5.54 -13.90
N VAL A 435 31.18 -4.47 -14.54
CA VAL A 435 30.91 -3.09 -14.13
C VAL A 435 30.14 -2.40 -15.24
N GLU A 436 29.08 -1.68 -14.86
CA GLU A 436 28.27 -0.87 -15.75
C GLU A 436 28.46 0.61 -15.44
N ILE A 437 28.56 1.43 -16.49
CA ILE A 437 28.85 2.85 -16.38
C ILE A 437 27.82 3.65 -17.16
N ILE A 438 27.29 4.68 -16.49
CA ILE A 438 26.50 5.76 -17.09
C ILE A 438 27.36 7.02 -17.02
N ASN A 439 27.76 7.52 -18.19
CA ASN A 439 28.62 8.70 -18.32
C ASN A 439 27.84 10.00 -18.59
N GLU A 440 26.61 10.07 -18.07
CA GLU A 440 25.72 11.24 -18.17
C GLU A 440 25.19 11.60 -16.78
N PRO A 441 24.87 12.88 -16.50
CA PRO A 441 24.28 13.28 -15.24
C PRO A 441 22.99 12.52 -14.98
N TYR A 442 22.87 11.98 -13.78
CA TYR A 442 21.73 11.14 -13.42
C TYR A 442 21.04 11.69 -12.18
N VAL A 443 19.72 11.84 -12.25
CA VAL A 443 18.90 12.31 -11.13
C VAL A 443 18.13 11.13 -10.55
N LYS A 444 18.31 10.86 -9.26
CA LYS A 444 17.56 9.82 -8.56
C LYS A 444 17.09 10.33 -7.20
N GLY A 445 15.77 10.33 -7.01
CA GLY A 445 15.13 10.99 -5.88
C GLY A 445 15.47 12.48 -5.84
N SER A 446 16.03 12.98 -4.74
CA SER A 446 16.47 14.38 -4.62
C SER A 446 17.95 14.59 -4.94
N ALA A 447 18.68 13.56 -5.37
CA ALA A 447 20.12 13.66 -5.65
C ALA A 447 20.42 13.72 -7.14
N THR A 448 21.39 14.56 -7.49
CA THR A 448 22.01 14.63 -8.81
C THR A 448 23.41 14.03 -8.72
N TYR A 449 23.72 13.12 -9.62
CA TYR A 449 24.98 12.41 -9.70
C TYR A 449 25.70 12.74 -11.01
N GLY A 450 27.03 12.81 -10.94
CA GLY A 450 27.90 12.95 -12.11
C GLY A 450 28.11 11.62 -12.82
N GLY A 451 27.02 10.92 -13.14
CA GLY A 451 27.00 9.57 -13.68
C GLY A 451 26.85 8.46 -12.64
N VAL A 452 26.90 7.22 -13.11
CA VAL A 452 26.68 6.00 -12.31
C VAL A 452 27.76 4.98 -12.60
N ILE A 453 28.25 4.30 -11.57
CA ILE A 453 29.15 3.15 -11.64
C ILE A 453 28.53 2.03 -10.82
N SER A 454 28.07 0.98 -11.49
CA SER A 454 27.40 -0.15 -10.85
C SER A 454 28.27 -1.40 -10.99
N PHE A 455 28.86 -1.85 -9.89
CA PHE A 455 29.53 -3.14 -9.82
C PHE A 455 28.49 -4.23 -9.62
N ILE A 456 28.58 -5.32 -10.40
CA ILE A 456 27.70 -6.47 -10.28
C ILE A 456 28.53 -7.69 -9.86
N SER A 457 28.24 -8.25 -8.69
CA SER A 457 28.98 -9.41 -8.19
C SER A 457 28.49 -10.72 -8.82
N LYS A 458 29.38 -11.71 -8.96
CA LYS A 458 29.03 -13.00 -9.56
C LYS A 458 27.97 -13.76 -8.75
N LYS A 459 28.00 -13.60 -7.42
CA LYS A 459 27.12 -14.33 -6.50
C LYS A 459 25.94 -13.49 -5.99
N ARG A 460 25.77 -12.24 -6.46
CA ARG A 460 24.76 -11.29 -5.97
C ARG A 460 24.76 -11.13 -4.45
N ASN A 461 25.96 -11.14 -3.87
CA ASN A 461 26.19 -11.10 -2.43
C ASN A 461 27.16 -9.97 -2.03
N PHE A 462 27.13 -8.87 -2.80
CA PHE A 462 27.96 -7.69 -2.57
C PHE A 462 29.46 -7.96 -2.69
N ALA A 463 29.83 -9.07 -3.34
CA ALA A 463 31.21 -9.57 -3.43
C ALA A 463 31.90 -9.75 -2.05
N GLY A 464 31.12 -9.90 -0.97
CA GLY A 464 31.61 -10.08 0.39
C GLY A 464 32.12 -8.81 1.10
N ILE A 465 31.83 -7.61 0.58
CA ILE A 465 32.22 -6.38 1.28
C ILE A 465 31.37 -6.12 2.52
N GLU A 466 31.94 -5.39 3.48
CA GLU A 466 31.17 -4.83 4.58
C GLU A 466 30.27 -3.68 4.08
N LEU A 467 28.98 -3.76 4.40
CA LEU A 467 28.02 -2.72 4.07
C LEU A 467 28.20 -1.49 4.99
N PRO A 468 27.67 -0.30 4.59
CA PRO A 468 27.76 0.91 5.40
C PRO A 468 27.33 0.68 6.87
N LYS A 469 28.12 1.19 7.83
CA LYS A 469 27.87 1.00 9.28
C LYS A 469 26.55 1.60 9.77
N SER A 470 26.05 2.64 9.10
CA SER A 470 24.73 3.23 9.35
C SER A 470 23.57 2.40 8.78
N GLY A 471 23.88 1.34 8.03
CA GLY A 471 22.96 0.52 7.27
C GLY A 471 21.95 -0.23 8.13
N LEU A 472 20.72 -0.30 7.65
CA LEU A 472 19.61 -1.03 8.26
C LEU A 472 18.88 -1.85 7.20
N PHE A 473 18.66 -3.13 7.47
CA PHE A 473 17.70 -3.95 6.73
C PHE A 473 16.34 -3.91 7.40
N ILE A 474 15.29 -3.69 6.62
CA ILE A 474 13.90 -3.82 7.08
C ILE A 474 13.10 -4.63 6.07
N ASN A 475 12.19 -5.47 6.58
CA ASN A 475 11.15 -6.04 5.74
C ASN A 475 9.97 -5.07 5.71
N TYR A 476 9.67 -4.53 4.53
CA TYR A 476 8.68 -3.48 4.37
C TYR A 476 7.47 -3.97 3.57
N SER A 477 6.28 -3.81 4.14
CA SER A 477 5.03 -4.18 3.47
C SER A 477 4.52 -3.03 2.60
N PHE A 478 4.57 -3.25 1.29
CA PHE A 478 4.00 -2.35 0.27
C PHE A 478 2.52 -2.63 0.03
N TYR A 479 2.00 -2.31 -1.16
CA TYR A 479 0.60 -2.55 -1.49
C TYR A 479 0.28 -4.04 -1.50
N LYS A 480 -0.90 -4.39 -1.02
CA LYS A 480 -1.50 -5.67 -1.37
C LYS A 480 -2.03 -5.60 -2.82
N PRO A 481 -1.82 -6.65 -3.63
CA PRO A 481 -2.42 -6.71 -4.96
C PRO A 481 -3.94 -6.70 -4.82
N ILE A 482 -4.61 -6.12 -5.82
CA ILE A 482 -6.08 -6.14 -5.87
C ILE A 482 -6.51 -7.60 -6.05
N SER A 483 -7.22 -8.13 -5.08
CA SER A 483 -7.85 -9.44 -5.20
C SER A 483 -9.09 -9.31 -6.07
N ASN A 484 -8.95 -9.52 -7.38
CA ASN A 484 -10.12 -9.75 -8.23
C ASN A 484 -10.67 -11.13 -7.87
N ILE A 485 -11.87 -11.19 -7.30
CA ILE A 485 -12.62 -12.44 -7.28
C ILE A 485 -13.19 -12.59 -8.67
N ASN A 486 -12.42 -13.18 -9.57
CA ASN A 486 -12.99 -13.71 -10.80
C ASN A 486 -13.87 -14.88 -10.40
N THR A 487 -15.19 -14.66 -10.48
CA THR A 487 -16.19 -15.73 -10.39
C THR A 487 -16.17 -16.65 -11.62
N ASP A 488 -15.20 -16.51 -12.52
CA ASP A 488 -15.08 -17.28 -13.74
C ASP A 488 -13.96 -18.34 -13.69
N ASP A 489 -13.02 -18.24 -12.73
CA ASP A 489 -11.83 -19.12 -12.65
C ASP A 489 -12.11 -20.49 -11.98
N PHE A 490 -13.33 -21.01 -12.13
CA PHE A 490 -13.70 -22.30 -11.57
C PHE A 490 -13.09 -23.46 -12.34
N VAL A 491 -12.31 -24.29 -11.65
CA VAL A 491 -11.98 -25.63 -12.13
C VAL A 491 -13.22 -26.50 -11.94
N ALA A 492 -13.90 -26.84 -13.05
CA ALA A 492 -15.17 -27.56 -13.04
C ALA A 492 -15.19 -28.88 -12.21
N LYS A 493 -14.02 -29.44 -11.89
CA LYS A 493 -13.86 -30.69 -11.12
C LYS A 493 -13.89 -30.53 -9.60
N ASN A 494 -13.68 -29.32 -9.06
CA ASN A 494 -13.63 -29.09 -7.62
C ASN A 494 -14.99 -28.59 -7.09
N PRO A 495 -15.38 -28.92 -5.85
CA PRO A 495 -16.57 -28.37 -5.22
C PRO A 495 -16.46 -26.84 -5.08
N ASP A 496 -17.55 -26.14 -5.38
CA ASP A 496 -17.68 -24.68 -5.20
C ASP A 496 -18.33 -24.38 -3.85
N ALA A 497 -17.50 -24.35 -2.82
CA ALA A 497 -17.88 -24.09 -1.43
C ALA A 497 -17.67 -22.62 -1.03
N ARG A 498 -17.70 -21.68 -1.97
CA ARG A 498 -17.50 -20.26 -1.67
C ARG A 498 -18.64 -19.71 -0.81
N ASN A 499 -18.29 -18.97 0.25
CA ASN A 499 -19.29 -18.33 1.10
C ASN A 499 -19.89 -17.06 0.46
N THR A 500 -19.08 -16.23 -0.22
CA THR A 500 -19.58 -15.07 -1.01
C THR A 500 -19.68 -15.46 -2.48
N LEU A 501 -20.90 -15.52 -3.02
CA LEU A 501 -21.23 -15.90 -4.42
C LEU A 501 -20.97 -14.78 -5.43
N LEU A 502 -20.92 -13.53 -4.99
CA LEU A 502 -20.60 -12.39 -5.84
C LEU A 502 -20.10 -11.22 -4.99
N TRP A 503 -19.01 -10.58 -5.42
CA TRP A 503 -18.54 -9.30 -4.90
C TRP A 503 -18.07 -8.45 -6.06
N VAL A 504 -18.82 -7.41 -6.39
CA VAL A 504 -18.56 -6.55 -7.55
C VAL A 504 -18.60 -5.09 -7.13
N THR A 505 -17.70 -4.30 -7.72
CA THR A 505 -17.64 -2.85 -7.55
C THR A 505 -17.59 -2.18 -8.92
N THR A 506 -18.48 -1.21 -9.15
CA THR A 506 -18.52 -0.42 -10.40
C THR A 506 -18.57 1.07 -10.11
N ASN A 507 -17.91 1.84 -10.96
CA ASN A 507 -17.78 3.30 -10.90
C ASN A 507 -18.29 4.01 -12.17
N ASN A 508 -18.94 3.26 -13.07
CA ASN A 508 -19.42 3.72 -14.38
C ASN A 508 -20.89 3.33 -14.59
N PHE A 509 -21.69 3.36 -13.53
CA PHE A 509 -23.11 3.03 -13.58
C PHE A 509 -23.87 4.00 -14.49
N GLY A 510 -24.84 3.51 -15.27
CA GLY A 510 -25.63 4.32 -16.21
C GLY A 510 -25.08 4.44 -17.64
N LYS A 511 -23.92 3.85 -17.95
CA LYS A 511 -23.49 3.59 -19.35
C LYS A 511 -24.19 2.33 -19.91
N PRO A 512 -24.48 2.25 -21.22
CA PRO A 512 -25.14 1.07 -21.80
C PRO A 512 -24.39 -0.23 -21.44
N ASN A 513 -25.13 -1.27 -21.02
CA ASN A 513 -24.63 -2.60 -20.61
C ASN A 513 -23.86 -2.69 -19.27
N ASN A 514 -23.77 -1.63 -18.46
CA ASN A 514 -23.06 -1.66 -17.17
C ASN A 514 -23.92 -1.99 -15.93
N ASP A 515 -25.20 -2.31 -16.14
CA ASP A 515 -26.17 -2.53 -15.06
C ASP A 515 -26.53 -4.01 -14.89
N SER A 516 -25.84 -4.91 -15.60
CA SER A 516 -26.08 -6.35 -15.67
C SER A 516 -24.82 -7.13 -15.26
N PHE A 517 -25.01 -8.13 -14.42
CA PHE A 517 -23.95 -8.88 -13.74
C PHE A 517 -24.27 -10.37 -13.77
N THR A 518 -23.27 -11.21 -14.03
CA THR A 518 -23.44 -12.66 -13.95
C THR A 518 -23.34 -13.11 -12.49
N LEU A 519 -24.40 -13.72 -11.97
CA LEU A 519 -24.38 -14.44 -10.70
C LEU A 519 -24.32 -15.94 -10.99
N LYS A 520 -23.31 -16.61 -10.45
CA LYS A 520 -23.20 -18.07 -10.46
C LYS A 520 -23.33 -18.60 -9.04
N THR A 521 -24.26 -19.52 -8.82
CA THR A 521 -24.47 -20.17 -7.52
C THR A 521 -23.42 -21.25 -7.27
N GLY A 522 -23.12 -21.51 -5.99
CA GLY A 522 -22.18 -22.57 -5.59
C GLY A 522 -22.88 -23.91 -5.35
N ASP A 523 -22.16 -24.83 -4.70
CA ASP A 523 -22.66 -26.17 -4.32
C ASP A 523 -23.32 -26.21 -2.94
N THR A 524 -23.39 -25.08 -2.23
CA THR A 524 -23.94 -25.01 -0.86
C THR A 524 -25.41 -24.62 -0.90
N PRO A 525 -26.36 -25.53 -0.56
CA PRO A 525 -27.77 -25.18 -0.51
C PRO A 525 -28.06 -24.33 0.73
N CYS A 526 -28.42 -23.07 0.54
CA CYS A 526 -28.90 -22.18 1.61
C CYS A 526 -29.57 -20.93 1.03
N ASP A 527 -30.14 -20.11 1.92
CA ASP A 527 -30.56 -18.77 1.58
C ASP A 527 -29.35 -17.83 1.49
N TYR A 528 -29.32 -16.99 0.46
CA TYR A 528 -28.38 -15.91 0.28
C TYR A 528 -29.12 -14.57 0.24
N THR A 529 -28.45 -13.52 0.67
CA THR A 529 -28.91 -12.14 0.55
C THR A 529 -28.07 -11.42 -0.49
N ILE A 530 -28.73 -10.95 -1.54
CA ILE A 530 -28.20 -9.98 -2.49
C ILE A 530 -28.31 -8.61 -1.85
N ILE A 531 -27.22 -7.87 -1.80
CA ILE A 531 -27.18 -6.52 -1.25
C ILE A 531 -26.50 -5.61 -2.25
N VAL A 532 -27.19 -4.51 -2.54
CA VAL A 532 -26.67 -3.44 -3.38
C VAL A 532 -26.50 -2.21 -2.53
N LYS A 533 -25.28 -1.68 -2.47
CA LYS A 533 -24.98 -0.39 -1.83
C LYS A 533 -24.42 0.57 -2.87
N CYS A 534 -25.03 1.74 -2.99
CA CYS A 534 -24.55 2.83 -3.82
C CYS A 534 -24.13 3.99 -2.93
N ILE A 535 -23.14 4.76 -3.37
CA ILE A 535 -22.78 6.04 -2.78
C ILE A 535 -22.74 7.10 -3.87
N ASP A 536 -23.37 8.25 -3.61
CA ASP A 536 -23.36 9.39 -4.52
C ASP A 536 -22.16 10.33 -4.29
N LYS A 537 -21.96 11.28 -5.21
CA LYS A 537 -20.90 12.30 -5.12
C LYS A 537 -20.96 13.17 -3.86
N SER A 538 -22.13 13.25 -3.20
CA SER A 538 -22.32 14.00 -1.95
C SER A 538 -22.03 13.15 -0.71
N GLY A 539 -21.82 11.85 -0.87
CA GLY A 539 -21.56 10.89 0.20
C GLY A 539 -22.82 10.24 0.78
N ASN A 540 -23.99 10.44 0.18
CA ASN A 540 -25.21 9.74 0.63
C ASN A 540 -25.17 8.28 0.18
N ILE A 541 -25.58 7.38 1.07
CA ILE A 541 -25.58 5.94 0.84
C ILE A 541 -27.00 5.47 0.56
N TYR A 542 -27.17 4.66 -0.48
CA TYR A 542 -28.42 4.03 -0.88
C TYR A 542 -28.24 2.52 -0.78
N SER A 543 -29.17 1.83 -0.12
CA SER A 543 -29.05 0.39 0.15
C SER A 543 -30.37 -0.32 -0.16
N THR A 544 -30.28 -1.49 -0.79
CA THR A 544 -31.41 -2.38 -1.03
C THR A 544 -30.95 -3.84 -0.94
N SER A 545 -31.86 -4.73 -0.57
CA SER A 545 -31.54 -6.15 -0.43
C SER A 545 -32.65 -7.05 -0.97
N LYS A 546 -32.27 -8.27 -1.38
CA LYS A 546 -33.20 -9.30 -1.85
C LYS A 546 -32.69 -10.67 -1.45
N THR A 547 -33.57 -11.53 -0.97
CA THR A 547 -33.22 -12.92 -0.62
C THR A 547 -33.42 -13.83 -1.84
N ILE A 548 -32.49 -14.78 -2.04
CA ILE A 548 -32.59 -15.90 -2.97
C ILE A 548 -32.27 -17.20 -2.22
N SER A 549 -32.71 -18.34 -2.75
CA SER A 549 -32.42 -19.66 -2.18
C SER A 549 -31.72 -20.53 -3.22
N VAL A 550 -30.64 -21.19 -2.82
CA VAL A 550 -29.99 -22.26 -3.59
C VAL A 550 -30.50 -23.60 -3.06
N LEU A 551 -31.05 -24.40 -3.96
CA LEU A 551 -31.63 -25.71 -3.69
C LEU A 551 -30.73 -26.79 -4.30
N GLU A 552 -30.83 -28.00 -3.75
CA GLU A 552 -30.11 -29.19 -4.27
C GLU A 552 -30.51 -29.52 -5.72
#